data_AF-A0A9E0VR75-F1
#
_entry.id   AF-A0A9E0VR75-F1
#
_cell.length_a   1.000
_cell.length_b   1.000
_cell.length_c   1.000
_cell.angle_alpha   90.00
_cell.angle_beta   90.00
_cell.angle_gamma   90.00
#
_symmetry.space_group_name_H-M   'P 1'
#
loop_
_entity.id
_entity.type
_entity.pdbx_description
1 polymer ?
#
loop_
_entity_poly.entity_id
_entity_poly.type
_entity_poly.pdbx_seq_one_letter_code
_entity_poly.pdbx_strand_id
1 'polypeptide(L)'
;MSTHRTKEQAATNLQLPKGTDAGREDVDKHRERLQEREALASQKIFVPFSVNMEQRKAARQLREKGKNLVCGTPGQEPNFALLGCFLQLVEEDGEFVVRSTI
;
A
#
# COMPACT_ATOMS: atom_id res chain seq x y z
N MET A 1 -52.04 -21.30 10.99
CA MET A 1 -50.73 -20.63 11.13
C MET A 1 -49.79 -21.22 10.10
N SER A 2 -49.66 -20.55 8.95
CA SER A 2 -48.81 -20.97 7.84
C SER A 2 -47.35 -20.67 8.16
N THR A 3 -46.47 -21.67 8.14
CA THR A 3 -45.02 -21.48 8.15
C THR A 3 -44.46 -22.02 6.85
N HIS A 4 -44.44 -21.16 5.84
CA HIS A 4 -43.73 -21.39 4.58
C HIS A 4 -42.26 -21.69 4.90
N ARG A 5 -41.86 -22.95 4.76
CA ARG A 5 -40.46 -23.37 4.68
C ARG A 5 -39.89 -22.84 3.37
N THR A 6 -39.19 -21.72 3.42
CA THR A 6 -38.37 -21.18 2.34
C THR A 6 -37.19 -22.15 2.10
N LYS A 7 -37.44 -23.24 1.37
CA LYS A 7 -36.42 -24.20 0.90
C LYS A 7 -35.79 -23.79 -0.44
N GLU A 8 -36.01 -22.55 -0.90
CA GLU A 8 -35.53 -22.07 -2.20
C GLU A 8 -34.26 -21.20 -2.14
N GLN A 9 -33.69 -20.94 -0.96
CA GLN A 9 -32.41 -20.21 -0.87
C GLN A 9 -31.17 -21.07 -1.15
N ALA A 10 -31.35 -22.33 -1.55
CA ALA A 10 -30.25 -23.23 -1.92
C ALA A 10 -29.86 -23.16 -3.41
N ALA A 11 -30.36 -22.18 -4.17
CA ALA A 11 -30.08 -22.03 -5.60
C ALA A 11 -29.14 -20.86 -5.96
N THR A 12 -28.47 -20.24 -4.99
CA THR A 12 -27.57 -19.10 -5.27
C THR A 12 -26.16 -19.25 -4.72
N ASN A 13 -25.75 -20.46 -4.34
CA ASN A 13 -24.40 -20.91 -4.68
C ASN A 13 -24.43 -21.34 -6.14
N LEU A 14 -24.71 -20.37 -7.01
CA LEU A 14 -24.48 -20.48 -8.43
C LEU A 14 -23.00 -20.83 -8.55
N GLN A 15 -22.75 -22.12 -8.76
CA GLN A 15 -21.45 -22.64 -9.11
C GLN A 15 -21.05 -21.95 -10.40
N LEU A 16 -20.44 -20.76 -10.29
CA LEU A 16 -19.64 -20.19 -11.35
C LEU A 16 -18.70 -21.31 -11.78
N PRO A 17 -18.77 -21.79 -13.03
CA PRO A 17 -17.91 -22.87 -13.46
C PRO A 17 -16.48 -22.34 -13.34
N LYS A 18 -15.67 -22.97 -12.47
CA LYS A 18 -14.23 -22.74 -12.40
C LYS A 18 -13.70 -22.92 -13.83
N GLY A 19 -13.35 -21.80 -14.49
CA GLY A 19 -12.83 -21.80 -15.86
C GLY A 19 -13.67 -21.11 -16.95
N THR A 20 -14.77 -20.43 -16.61
CA THR A 20 -15.46 -19.52 -17.56
C THR A 20 -14.64 -18.27 -17.83
N ASP A 21 -14.78 -17.66 -19.02
CA ASP A 21 -14.07 -16.42 -19.39
C ASP A 21 -14.35 -15.28 -18.42
N ALA A 22 -15.58 -15.19 -17.89
CA ALA A 22 -15.93 -14.25 -16.81
C ALA A 22 -15.17 -14.51 -15.50
N GLY A 23 -14.95 -15.78 -15.13
CA GLY A 23 -14.14 -16.14 -13.97
C GLY A 23 -12.63 -15.92 -14.17
N ARG A 24 -12.14 -15.91 -15.42
CA ARG A 24 -10.75 -15.55 -15.76
C ARG A 24 -10.57 -14.04 -15.72
N GLU A 25 -11.50 -13.28 -16.30
CA GLU A 25 -11.47 -11.82 -16.31
C GLU A 25 -11.55 -11.24 -14.89
N ASP A 26 -12.33 -11.85 -13.99
CA ASP A 26 -12.37 -11.46 -12.57
C ASP A 26 -11.06 -11.76 -11.83
N VAL A 27 -10.37 -12.85 -12.18
CA VAL A 27 -9.05 -13.19 -11.61
C VAL A 27 -7.97 -12.25 -12.13
N ASP A 28 -8.00 -11.89 -13.41
CA ASP A 28 -7.05 -10.95 -14.01
C ASP A 28 -7.24 -9.54 -13.41
N LYS A 29 -8.48 -9.04 -13.32
CA LYS A 29 -8.80 -7.78 -12.63
C LYS A 29 -8.43 -7.80 -11.16
N HIS A 30 -8.51 -8.95 -10.49
CA HIS A 30 -8.08 -9.07 -9.10
C HIS A 30 -6.56 -9.07 -8.98
N ARG A 31 -5.85 -9.74 -9.90
CA ARG A 31 -4.39 -9.74 -9.97
C ARG A 31 -3.85 -8.34 -10.24
N GLU A 32 -4.44 -7.59 -11.18
CA GLU A 32 -4.07 -6.20 -11.46
C GLU A 32 -4.22 -5.33 -10.20
N ARG A 33 -5.37 -5.42 -9.51
CA ARG A 33 -5.59 -4.72 -8.23
C ARG A 33 -4.56 -5.08 -7.16
N LEU A 34 -4.14 -6.34 -7.08
CA LEU A 34 -3.07 -6.75 -6.17
C LEU A 34 -1.72 -6.17 -6.57
N GLN A 35 -1.38 -6.22 -7.86
CA GLN A 35 -0.13 -5.66 -8.39
C GLN A 35 -0.04 -4.15 -8.19
N GLU A 36 -1.13 -3.41 -8.37
CA GLU A 36 -1.19 -1.97 -8.08
C GLU A 36 -0.93 -1.68 -6.60
N ARG A 37 -1.55 -2.45 -5.71
CA ARG A 37 -1.35 -2.31 -4.25
C ARG A 37 0.08 -2.67 -3.85
N GLU A 38 0.64 -3.71 -4.43
CA GLU A 38 2.03 -4.12 -4.22
C GLU A 38 3.00 -3.06 -4.74
N ALA A 39 2.74 -2.49 -5.92
CA ALA A 39 3.53 -1.42 -6.51
C ALA A 39 3.56 -0.20 -5.58
N LEU A 40 2.39 0.25 -5.09
CA LEU A 40 2.28 1.34 -4.11
C LEU A 40 2.97 1.01 -2.78
N ALA A 41 2.87 -0.23 -2.30
CA ALA A 41 3.52 -0.66 -1.07
C ALA A 41 5.05 -0.75 -1.20
N SER A 42 5.54 -1.06 -2.40
CA SER A 42 6.97 -1.22 -2.71
C SER A 42 7.73 0.11 -2.83
N GLN A 43 7.00 1.22 -3.00
CA GLN A 43 7.60 2.55 -3.15
C GLN A 43 8.53 2.88 -1.97
N LYS A 44 9.75 3.30 -2.30
CA LYS A 44 10.75 3.70 -1.33
C LYS A 44 10.48 5.12 -0.85
N ILE A 45 10.51 5.31 0.46
CA ILE A 45 10.37 6.61 1.12
C ILE A 45 11.77 7.05 1.56
N PHE A 46 12.20 8.21 1.09
CA PHE A 46 13.43 8.84 1.54
C PHE A 46 13.22 9.49 2.92
N VAL A 47 14.12 9.21 3.85
CA VAL A 47 14.13 9.84 5.18
C VAL A 47 15.44 10.61 5.30
N PRO A 48 15.41 11.95 5.36
CA PRO A 48 16.63 12.72 5.54
C PRO A 48 17.27 12.41 6.90
N PHE A 49 18.59 12.48 6.96
CA PHE A 49 19.30 12.35 8.23
C PHE A 49 18.88 13.48 9.17
N SER A 50 18.52 13.13 10.40
CA SER A 50 18.17 14.10 11.42
C SER A 50 18.46 13.57 12.82
N VAL A 51 18.84 14.50 13.69
CA VAL A 51 19.02 14.23 15.13
C VAL A 51 17.70 14.32 15.89
N ASN A 52 16.65 14.90 15.29
CA ASN A 52 15.33 15.02 15.90
C ASN A 52 14.77 13.63 16.26
N MET A 53 14.38 13.46 17.52
CA MET A 53 13.82 12.21 18.04
C MET A 53 12.45 11.90 17.44
N GLU A 54 11.67 12.93 17.14
CA GLU A 54 10.31 12.79 16.59
C GLU A 54 10.36 12.28 15.15
N GLN A 55 11.27 12.79 14.34
CA GLN A 55 11.52 12.28 13.00
C GLN A 55 11.96 10.81 13.02
N ARG A 56 12.85 10.45 13.96
CA ARG A 56 13.28 9.06 14.15
C ARG A 56 12.14 8.15 14.58
N LYS A 57 11.23 8.65 15.43
CA LYS A 57 10.02 7.94 15.83
C LYS A 57 9.08 7.73 14.65
N ALA A 58 8.84 8.76 13.83
CA ALA A 58 8.02 8.67 12.63
C ALA A 58 8.61 7.67 11.61
N ALA A 59 9.93 7.72 11.37
CA ALA A 59 10.62 6.77 10.52
C ALA A 59 10.51 5.33 11.05
N ARG A 60 10.62 5.12 12.37
CA ARG A 60 10.42 3.80 12.98
C ARG A 60 9.00 3.29 12.75
N GLN A 61 7.98 4.13 12.97
CA GLN A 61 6.58 3.76 12.74
C GLN A 61 6.31 3.37 11.28
N LEU A 62 6.92 4.06 10.32
CA LEU A 62 6.82 3.68 8.90
C LEU A 62 7.45 2.32 8.64
N ARG A 63 8.57 2.00 9.29
CA ARG A 63 9.23 0.70 9.19
C ARG A 63 8.39 -0.43 9.79
N GLU A 64 7.77 -0.18 10.94
CA GLU A 64 6.85 -1.14 11.60
C GLU A 64 5.62 -1.44 10.72
N LYS A 65 5.16 -0.46 9.94
CA LYS A 65 4.10 -0.63 8.93
C LYS A 65 4.57 -1.36 7.65
N GLY A 66 5.82 -1.84 7.61
CA GLY A 66 6.39 -2.57 6.47
C GLY A 66 6.75 -1.68 5.27
N LYS A 67 6.93 -0.36 5.45
CA LYS A 67 7.35 0.54 4.36
C LYS A 67 8.84 0.44 4.10
N ASN A 68 9.21 0.55 2.83
CA ASN A 68 10.61 0.59 2.41
C ASN A 68 11.18 1.98 2.65
N LEU A 69 12.18 2.09 3.52
CA LEU A 69 12.81 3.36 3.88
C LEU A 69 14.25 3.41 3.36
N VAL A 70 14.63 4.56 2.82
CA VAL A 70 16.01 4.89 2.44
C VAL A 70 16.46 6.07 3.29
N CYS A 71 17.39 5.84 4.20
CA CYS A 71 17.92 6.89 5.06
C CYS A 71 19.06 7.63 4.34
N GLY A 72 19.00 8.96 4.33
CA GLY A 72 20.11 9.79 3.87
C GLY A 72 21.25 9.84 4.88
N THR A 73 22.41 10.30 4.42
CA THR A 73 23.56 10.65 5.27
C THR A 73 23.53 12.13 5.66
N PRO A 74 24.26 12.53 6.73
CA PRO A 74 24.34 13.94 7.12
C PRO A 74 24.88 14.80 5.98
N GLY A 75 24.18 15.91 5.66
CA GLY A 75 24.59 16.84 4.59
C GLY A 75 24.39 16.32 3.17
N GLN A 76 23.75 15.16 2.99
CA GLN A 76 23.44 14.64 1.66
C GLN A 76 22.30 15.42 1.01
N GLU A 77 22.55 15.96 -0.20
CA GLU A 77 21.48 16.38 -1.10
C GLU A 77 20.89 15.14 -1.80
N PRO A 78 19.62 14.80 -1.55
CA PRO A 78 19.02 13.59 -2.10
C PRO A 78 18.75 13.74 -3.60
N ASN A 79 19.35 12.87 -4.41
CA ASN A 79 18.92 12.66 -5.79
C ASN A 79 17.83 11.56 -5.82
N PHE A 80 16.57 11.98 -5.72
CA PHE A 80 15.40 11.09 -5.63
C PHE A 80 15.27 10.12 -6.81
N ALA A 81 15.63 10.57 -8.02
CA ALA A 81 15.60 9.74 -9.23
C ALA A 81 16.63 8.60 -9.16
N LEU A 82 17.87 8.90 -8.76
CA LEU A 82 18.92 7.88 -8.58
C LEU A 82 18.62 6.92 -7.42
N LEU A 83 18.00 7.43 -6.35
CA LEU A 83 17.60 6.64 -5.19
C LEU A 83 16.34 5.80 -5.44
N GLY A 84 15.61 6.06 -6.54
CA GLY A 84 14.32 5.45 -6.82
C GLY A 84 13.28 5.75 -5.73
N CYS A 85 13.39 6.91 -5.08
CA CYS A 85 12.52 7.34 -3.99
C CYS A 85 11.54 8.39 -4.51
N PHE A 86 10.30 7.99 -4.71
CA PHE A 86 9.21 8.87 -5.18
C PHE A 86 8.46 9.55 -4.03
N LEU A 87 8.81 9.18 -2.80
CA LEU A 87 8.24 9.68 -1.56
C LEU A 87 9.35 10.14 -0.64
N GLN A 88 9.08 11.16 0.18
CA GLN A 88 9.98 11.67 1.20
C GLN A 88 9.22 11.97 2.50
N LEU A 89 9.89 11.73 3.63
CA LEU A 89 9.44 12.20 4.94
C LEU A 89 9.84 13.67 5.12
N VAL A 90 8.85 14.54 5.27
CA VAL A 90 9.01 16.00 5.45
C VAL A 90 8.34 16.40 6.76
N GLU A 91 8.88 17.42 7.42
CA GLU A 91 8.27 18.06 8.58
C GLU A 91 7.38 19.21 8.09
N GLU A 92 6.08 19.13 8.34
CA GLU A 92 5.09 20.17 8.03
C GLU A 92 4.29 20.47 9.30
N ASP A 93 4.21 21.74 9.70
CA ASP A 93 3.47 22.18 10.90
C ASP A 93 3.82 21.44 12.20
N GLY A 94 5.06 20.94 12.32
CA GLY A 94 5.53 20.16 13.47
C GLY A 94 5.16 18.67 13.42
N GLU A 95 4.55 18.20 12.32
CA GLU A 95 4.23 16.80 12.08
C GLU A 95 5.08 16.22 10.94
N PHE A 96 5.45 14.94 11.06
CA PHE A 96 6.22 14.23 10.03
C PHE A 96 5.29 13.52 9.05
N VAL A 97 5.15 14.10 7.86
CA VAL A 97 4.27 13.61 6.79
C VAL A 97 5.07 13.07 5.61
N VAL A 98 4.49 12.10 4.90
CA VAL A 98 5.08 11.54 3.67
C VAL A 98 4.51 12.29 2.47
N ARG A 99 5.38 12.94 1.70
CA ARG A 99 5.05 13.69 0.48
C ARG A 99 5.67 13.07 -0.75
N SER A 100 5.10 13.37 -1.91
CA SER A 100 5.73 13.00 -3.18
C SER A 100 6.85 13.98 -3.53
N THR A 101 7.91 13.46 -4.15
CA THR A 101 9.12 14.21 -4.52
C THR A 101 9.11 14.71 -5.97
N ILE A 102 8.03 14.46 -6.71
CA ILE A 102 7.82 14.85 -8.11
C ILE A 102 6.58 15.74 -8.21
#